data_AF-A2FER1-F1
#
_entry.id   AF-A2FER1-F1
#
_cell.length_a   1.000
_cell.length_b   1.000
_cell.length_c   1.000
_cell.angle_alpha   90.00
_cell.angle_beta   90.00
_cell.angle_gamma   90.00
#
_symmetry.space_group_name_H-M   'P 1'
#
loop_
_entity.id
_entity.type
_entity.pdbx_description
1 polymer ?
#
loop_
_entity_poly.entity_id
_entity_poly.type
_entity_poly.pdbx_seq_one_letter_code
_entity_poly.pdbx_strand_id
1 'polypeptide(L)'
;MNLNDAEICDFVTYWCPKLCGYKYVKVCFQFENFDEMCPMNVEPKPDNINKVFFAALPLESPCDIEPQELPIFNRDGFTVIEWGGTIVTSEKL
;
A
#
# COMPACT_ATOMS: atom_id res chain seq x y z
N MET A 1 3.98 0.07 9.54
CA MET A 1 2.63 0.16 8.91
C MET A 1 1.46 0.02 9.89
N ASN A 2 1.45 -0.86 10.90
CA ASN A 2 0.45 -0.86 12.00
C ASN A 2 -1.03 -0.81 11.55
N LEU A 3 -1.48 -1.85 10.84
CA LEU A 3 -2.89 -2.08 10.48
C LEU A 3 -3.51 -3.06 11.50
N ASN A 4 -4.80 -2.91 11.78
CA ASN A 4 -5.53 -3.90 12.60
C ASN A 4 -6.01 -5.09 11.75
N ASP A 5 -6.51 -6.15 12.40
CA ASP A 5 -6.93 -7.38 11.72
C ASP A 5 -8.04 -7.16 10.67
N ALA A 6 -8.97 -6.24 10.93
CA ALA A 6 -10.04 -5.93 9.98
C ALA A 6 -9.48 -5.20 8.74
N GLU A 7 -8.62 -4.20 8.94
CA GLU A 7 -7.97 -3.44 7.86
C GLU A 7 -7.07 -4.34 7.00
N ILE A 8 -6.34 -5.27 7.64
CA ILE A 8 -5.53 -6.27 6.94
C ILE A 8 -6.46 -7.21 6.15
N CYS A 9 -7.54 -7.69 6.76
CA CYS A 9 -8.50 -8.57 6.10
C CYS A 9 -9.12 -7.90 4.88
N ASP A 10 -9.53 -6.64 4.99
CA ASP A 10 -10.11 -5.87 3.89
C ASP A 10 -9.11 -5.68 2.74
N PHE A 11 -7.88 -5.26 3.07
CA PHE A 11 -6.81 -5.09 2.10
C PHE A 11 -6.51 -6.39 1.34
N VAL A 12 -6.34 -7.50 2.07
CA VAL A 12 -6.04 -8.82 1.50
C VAL A 12 -7.22 -9.32 0.67
N THR A 13 -8.45 -9.21 1.17
CA THR A 13 -9.65 -9.68 0.47
C THR A 13 -9.85 -8.96 -0.86
N TYR A 14 -9.51 -7.66 -0.92
CA TYR A 14 -9.59 -6.90 -2.16
C TYR A 14 -8.47 -7.25 -3.15
N TRP A 15 -7.21 -7.31 -2.69
CA TRP A 15 -6.05 -7.44 -3.58
C TRP A 15 -5.68 -8.88 -3.93
N CYS A 16 -5.84 -9.82 -3.00
CA CYS A 16 -5.45 -11.22 -3.20
C CYS A 16 -6.08 -11.83 -4.47
N PRO A 17 -7.41 -11.71 -4.74
CA PRO A 17 -8.00 -12.27 -5.96
C PRO A 17 -7.44 -11.66 -7.26
N LYS A 18 -6.95 -10.42 -7.23
CA LYS A 18 -6.38 -9.72 -8.39
C LYS A 18 -4.94 -10.13 -8.65
N LEU A 19 -4.18 -10.45 -7.60
CA LEU A 19 -2.76 -10.76 -7.69
C LEU A 19 -2.48 -12.26 -7.81
N CYS A 20 -3.34 -13.11 -7.25
CA CYS A 20 -3.18 -14.58 -7.28
C CYS A 20 -3.24 -15.20 -8.68
N GLY A 21 -3.72 -14.46 -9.70
CA GLY A 21 -3.70 -14.92 -11.09
C GLY A 21 -2.30 -14.92 -11.73
N TYR A 22 -1.32 -14.25 -11.13
CA TYR A 22 0.02 -14.11 -11.67
C TYR A 22 0.99 -15.09 -11.03
N LYS A 23 1.94 -15.60 -11.83
CA LYS A 23 2.95 -16.56 -11.39
C LYS A 23 3.94 -15.96 -10.38
N TYR A 24 4.38 -14.74 -10.66
CA TYR A 24 5.18 -13.91 -9.75
C TYR A 24 4.64 -12.49 -9.79
N VAL A 25 4.71 -11.79 -8.66
CA VAL A 25 4.36 -10.37 -8.55
C VAL A 25 5.43 -9.68 -7.74
N LYS A 26 6.10 -8.68 -8.35
CA LYS A 26 6.96 -7.75 -7.63
C LYS A 26 6.08 -6.67 -7.01
N VAL A 27 6.16 -6.51 -5.70
CA VAL A 27 5.41 -5.49 -4.94
C VAL A 27 6.39 -4.44 -4.44
N CYS A 28 6.06 -3.17 -4.66
CA CYS A 28 6.81 -2.03 -4.15
C CYS A 28 5.86 -1.06 -3.44
N PHE A 29 6.00 -0.90 -2.13
CA PHE A 29 5.25 0.08 -1.36
C PHE A 29 5.74 1.49 -1.66
N GLN A 30 4.81 2.44 -1.73
CA GLN A 30 5.05 3.81 -2.12
C GLN A 30 4.78 4.70 -0.90
N PHE A 31 5.78 5.49 -0.48
CA PHE A 31 5.72 6.29 0.75
C PHE A 31 5.86 7.79 0.53
N GLU A 32 6.43 8.22 -0.60
CA GLU A 32 6.74 9.62 -0.86
C GLU A 32 5.68 10.29 -1.74
N ASN A 33 5.56 11.62 -1.62
CA ASN A 33 4.83 12.50 -2.53
C ASN A 33 3.30 12.28 -2.65
N PHE A 34 2.68 11.48 -1.79
CA PHE A 34 1.23 11.22 -1.86
C PHE A 34 0.36 12.43 -1.52
N ASP A 35 0.77 13.28 -0.59
CA ASP A 35 -0.07 14.41 -0.18
C ASP A 35 -0.19 15.49 -1.27
N GLU A 36 0.81 15.61 -2.15
CA GLU A 36 0.75 16.50 -3.32
C GLU A 36 -0.03 15.85 -4.48
N MET A 37 0.17 14.55 -4.71
CA MET A 37 -0.47 13.83 -5.82
C MET A 37 -1.95 13.49 -5.54
N CYS A 38 -2.30 13.25 -4.28
CA CYS A 38 -3.64 12.83 -3.86
C CYS A 38 -4.00 13.51 -2.53
N PRO A 39 -4.44 14.79 -2.59
CA PRO A 39 -4.83 15.52 -1.39
C PRO A 39 -6.08 14.89 -0.78
N MET A 40 -6.07 14.76 0.55
CA MET A 40 -7.19 14.25 1.33
C MET A 40 -7.63 15.30 2.35
N ASN A 41 -8.93 15.58 2.40
CA ASN A 41 -9.52 16.38 3.46
C ASN A 41 -10.46 15.51 4.29
N VAL A 42 -10.24 15.48 5.61
CA VAL A 42 -11.07 14.74 6.57
C VAL A 42 -11.51 15.70 7.67
N GLU A 43 -12.82 15.73 7.93
CA GLU A 43 -13.42 16.54 8.99
C GLU A 43 -14.23 15.64 9.95
N PRO A 44 -13.95 15.67 11.27
CA PRO A 44 -12.92 16.47 11.95
C PRO A 44 -11.50 16.10 11.54
N LYS A 45 -10.52 16.99 11.78
CA LYS A 45 -9.12 16.74 11.41
C LYS A 45 -8.59 15.53 12.20
N PRO A 46 -8.01 14.51 11.53
CA PRO A 46 -7.39 13.38 12.22
C PRO A 46 -6.09 13.78 12.90
N ASP A 47 -5.81 13.11 14.01
CA ASP A 47 -4.53 13.20 14.72
C ASP A 47 -3.42 12.52 13.91
N ASN A 48 -3.76 11.40 13.25
CA ASN A 48 -2.83 10.63 12.44
C ASN A 48 -3.48 10.16 11.12
N ILE A 49 -2.71 10.19 10.04
CA ILE A 49 -3.08 9.59 8.75
C ILE A 49 -1.99 8.60 8.35
N ASN A 50 -2.40 7.38 8.00
CA ASN A 50 -1.51 6.35 7.47
C ASN A 50 -1.97 5.93 6.09
N LYS A 51 -1.11 6.09 5.09
CA LYS A 51 -1.41 5.73 3.70
C LYS A 51 -0.52 4.57 3.29
N VAL A 52 -1.14 3.43 2.98
CA VAL A 52 -0.46 2.23 2.50
C VAL A 52 -0.80 2.03 1.03
N PHE A 53 0.06 2.49 0.14
CA PHE A 53 -0.09 2.30 -1.29
C PHE A 53 1.03 1.42 -1.84
N PHE A 54 0.72 0.55 -2.80
CA PHE A 54 1.73 -0.25 -3.47
C PHE A 54 1.55 -0.27 -4.98
N ALA A 55 2.63 -0.56 -5.69
CA ALA A 55 2.60 -0.91 -7.10
C ALA A 55 2.99 -2.39 -7.25
N ALA A 56 2.15 -3.14 -7.96
CA ALA A 56 2.37 -4.54 -8.29
C ALA A 56 2.73 -4.68 -9.77
N LEU A 57 3.85 -5.34 -10.05
CA LEU A 57 4.28 -5.69 -11.39
C LEU A 57 4.23 -7.22 -11.54
N PRO A 58 3.34 -7.77 -12.38
CA PRO A 58 3.36 -9.18 -12.74
C PRO A 58 4.64 -9.56 -13.46
N LEU A 59 5.21 -10.72 -13.15
CA LEU A 59 6.44 -11.24 -13.74
C LEU A 59 6.28 -12.70 -14.18
N GLU A 60 6.96 -13.07 -15.26
CA GLU A 60 7.02 -14.46 -15.76
C GLU A 60 8.06 -15.32 -15.01
N SER A 61 9.06 -14.66 -14.42
CA SER A 61 10.16 -15.22 -13.65
C SER A 61 10.42 -14.39 -12.39
N PRO A 62 10.96 -14.99 -11.31
CA PRO A 62 11.33 -14.22 -10.13
C PRO A 62 12.48 -13.25 -10.45
N CYS A 63 12.62 -12.20 -9.63
CA CYS A 63 13.72 -11.25 -9.70
C CYS A 63 14.27 -10.97 -8.29
N ASP A 64 15.50 -10.50 -8.23
CA ASP A 64 16.05 -9.96 -6.99
C ASP A 64 15.35 -8.65 -6.62
N ILE A 65 15.13 -8.45 -5.32
CA ILE A 65 14.49 -7.26 -4.77
C ILE A 65 15.36 -6.68 -3.67
N GLU A 66 15.51 -5.36 -3.69
CA GLU A 66 16.09 -4.64 -2.56
C GLU A 66 15.01 -4.51 -1.46
N PRO A 67 15.32 -4.85 -0.20
CA PRO A 67 14.39 -4.66 0.91
C PRO A 67 13.99 -3.19 1.06
N GLN A 68 12.69 -2.93 1.23
CA GLN A 68 12.20 -1.60 1.54
C GLN A 68 12.19 -1.36 3.06
N GLU A 69 12.68 -0.20 3.48
CA GLU A 69 12.46 0.27 4.85
C GLU A 69 11.01 0.73 4.99
N LEU A 70 10.24 0.01 5.81
CA LEU A 70 8.83 0.32 6.05
C LEU A 70 8.71 1.29 7.23
N PRO A 71 7.99 2.41 7.09
CA PRO A 71 7.84 3.37 8.17
C PRO A 71 7.09 2.74 9.36
N ILE A 72 7.55 3.10 10.55
CA ILE A 72 6.85 2.80 11.80
C ILE A 72 5.71 3.82 11.93
N PHE A 73 4.51 3.34 12.25
CA PHE A 73 3.32 4.18 12.39
C PHE A 73 2.72 4.00 13.78
N ASN A 74 2.57 5.10 14.52
CA ASN A 74 1.97 5.14 15.84
C ASN A 74 0.49 5.47 15.71
N ARG A 75 -0.35 4.70 16.41
CA ARG A 75 -1.80 4.88 16.43
C ARG A 75 -2.21 5.46 17.77
N ASP A 76 -2.41 6.77 17.80
CA ASP A 76 -3.06 7.46 18.91
C ASP A 76 -4.13 8.43 18.38
N GLY A 77 -5.07 8.82 19.26
CA GLY A 77 -6.17 9.71 18.89
C GLY A 77 -7.06 9.21 17.75
N PHE A 78 -7.71 10.14 17.05
CA PHE A 78 -8.48 9.88 15.86
C PHE A 78 -7.55 9.63 14.67
N THR A 79 -7.47 8.37 14.24
CA THR A 79 -6.58 7.92 13.15
C THR A 79 -7.38 7.54 11.91
N VAL A 80 -6.92 7.99 10.75
CA VAL A 80 -7.42 7.58 9.43
C VAL A 80 -6.40 6.65 8.78
N ILE A 81 -6.89 5.53 8.28
CA ILE A 81 -6.11 4.58 7.50
C ILE A 81 -6.65 4.58 6.07
N GLU A 82 -5.75 4.80 5.12
CA GLU A 82 -6.02 4.62 3.70
C GLU A 82 -5.09 3.52 3.18
N TRP A 83 -5.65 2.64 2.36
CA TRP A 83 -4.86 1.65 1.66
C TRP A 83 -5.32 1.54 0.21
N GLY A 84 -4.38 1.21 -0.66
CA GLY A 84 -4.63 1.12 -2.08
C GLY A 84 -3.44 0.54 -2.83
N GLY A 85 -3.53 0.59 -4.14
CA GLY A 85 -2.44 0.15 -4.99
C GLY A 85 -2.82 0.15 -6.46
N THR A 86 -1.88 -0.25 -7.28
CA THR A 86 -2.06 -0.37 -8.73
C THR A 86 -1.30 -1.56 -9.28
N ILE A 87 -1.81 -2.15 -10.37
CA ILE A 87 -1.09 -3.15 -11.14
C ILE A 87 -0.49 -2.43 -12.35
N VAL A 88 0.83 -2.37 -12.42
CA VAL A 88 1.57 -1.72 -13.52
C VAL A 88 1.93 -2.75 -14.59
N THR A 89 2.07 -2.26 -15.82
CA THR A 89 2.44 -3.07 -16.99
C THR A 89 3.85 -2.77 -17.52
N SER A 90 4.57 -1.83 -16.90
CA SER A 90 5.91 -1.38 -17.29
C SER A 90 6.90 -1.65 -16.17
N GLU A 91 8.11 -2.07 -16.52
CA GLU A 91 9.17 -2.45 -15.57
C GLU A 91 9.79 -1.26 -14.80
N LYS A 92 9.44 -0.02 -15.16
CA LYS A 92 9.85 1.17 -14.41
C LYS A 92 8.86 1.41 -13.26
N LEU A 93 9.12 0.71 -12.16
CA LEU A 93 8.64 1.04 -10.83
C LEU A 93 9.57 2.05 -10.16
#